data_AF-A0AAV2H1L1-F1
#
_entry.id   AF-A0AAV2H1L1-F1
#
_cell.length_a   1.000
_cell.length_b   1.000
_cell.length_c   1.000
_cell.angle_alpha   90.00
_cell.angle_beta   90.00
_cell.angle_gamma   90.00
#
_symmetry.space_group_name_H-M   'P 1'
#
loop_
_entity.id
_entity.type
_entity.pdbx_description
1 polymer ?
#
loop_
_entity_poly.entity_id
_entity_poly.type
_entity_poly.pdbx_seq_one_letter_code
_entity_poly.pdbx_strand_id
1 'polypeptide(L)'
;MADVHEKRSSKLRSSEANDYLLKHRITDLFNNMTAQLIYARPDKPKAFLIETLEQLKKSRSTKTQYPCLFDESNIRSVFGMLDPTGRGYITLKQYKEAMITLGARDFEANPMGSENDKINLDTFLREAILGLEKASATFD
;
A
#
# COMPACT_ATOMS: atom_id res chain seq x y z
N MET A 1 2.29 15.15 -44.38
CA MET A 1 1.95 16.26 -43.44
C MET A 1 0.78 15.92 -42.52
N ALA A 2 -0.28 15.25 -43.00
CA ALA A 2 -1.40 14.78 -42.15
C ALA A 2 -1.00 13.76 -41.06
N ASP A 3 -0.16 12.78 -41.39
CA ASP A 3 0.28 11.70 -40.48
C ASP A 3 1.07 12.21 -39.24
N VAL A 4 1.75 13.35 -39.36
CA VAL A 4 2.49 13.98 -38.25
C VAL A 4 1.53 14.69 -37.29
N HIS A 5 0.45 15.29 -37.81
CA HIS A 5 -0.52 16.02 -37.00
C HIS A 5 -1.44 15.05 -36.22
N GLU A 6 -1.77 13.90 -36.82
CA GLU A 6 -2.55 12.84 -36.20
C GLU A 6 -1.75 12.08 -35.12
N LYS A 7 -0.48 11.73 -35.40
CA LYS A 7 0.42 11.15 -34.39
C LYS A 7 0.70 12.10 -33.21
N ARG A 8 0.70 13.42 -33.46
CA ARG A 8 0.89 14.42 -32.41
C ARG A 8 -0.37 14.59 -31.57
N SER A 9 -1.56 14.53 -32.17
CA SER A 9 -2.84 14.54 -31.44
C SER A 9 -3.06 13.26 -30.62
N SER A 10 -2.71 12.08 -31.16
CA SER A 10 -2.82 10.82 -30.41
C SER A 10 -1.83 10.73 -29.25
N LYS A 11 -0.61 11.27 -29.40
CA LYS A 11 0.37 11.41 -28.31
C LYS A 11 -0.14 12.32 -27.19
N LEU A 12 -0.77 13.46 -27.52
CA LEU A 12 -1.33 14.39 -26.53
C LEU A 12 -2.46 13.73 -25.72
N ARG A 13 -3.40 13.05 -26.39
CA ARG A 13 -4.47 12.28 -25.72
C ARG A 13 -3.94 11.17 -24.81
N SER A 14 -2.87 10.50 -25.23
CA SER A 14 -2.23 9.45 -24.42
C SER A 14 -1.54 10.01 -23.19
N SER A 15 -0.94 11.21 -23.30
CA SER A 15 -0.33 11.91 -22.17
C SER A 15 -1.36 12.33 -21.14
N GLU A 16 -2.46 12.95 -21.57
CA GLU A 16 -3.55 13.39 -20.68
C GLU A 16 -4.19 12.22 -19.93
N ALA A 17 -4.40 11.10 -20.62
CA ALA A 17 -4.90 9.87 -20.00
C ALA A 17 -3.92 9.32 -18.96
N ASN A 18 -2.62 9.30 -19.28
CA ASN A 18 -1.59 8.85 -18.36
C ASN A 18 -1.50 9.75 -17.11
N ASP A 19 -1.58 11.07 -17.29
CA ASP A 19 -1.57 12.02 -16.19
C ASP A 19 -2.77 11.83 -15.27
N TYR A 20 -3.96 11.56 -15.83
CA TYR A 20 -5.15 11.23 -15.04
C TYR A 20 -4.96 9.94 -14.21
N LEU A 21 -4.42 8.88 -14.83
CA LEU A 21 -4.15 7.61 -14.14
C LEU A 21 -3.15 7.77 -13.00
N LEU A 22 -2.08 8.54 -13.23
CA LEU A 22 -1.05 8.81 -12.22
C LEU A 22 -1.60 9.68 -11.10
N LYS A 23 -2.25 10.80 -11.46
CA LYS A 23 -2.83 11.75 -10.50
C LYS A 23 -3.78 11.05 -9.56
N HIS A 24 -4.72 10.26 -10.09
CA HIS A 24 -5.72 9.58 -9.28
C HIS A 24 -5.28 8.20 -8.77
N ARG A 25 -3.98 7.89 -8.87
CA ARG A 25 -3.37 6.62 -8.42
C ARG A 25 -4.17 5.38 -8.84
N ILE A 26 -4.74 5.41 -10.06
CA ILE A 26 -5.61 4.34 -10.57
C ILE A 26 -4.81 3.06 -10.76
N THR A 27 -3.54 3.16 -11.18
CA THR A 27 -2.64 2.01 -11.28
C THR A 27 -2.43 1.33 -9.92
N ASP A 28 -2.27 2.11 -8.84
CA ASP A 28 -2.11 1.57 -7.49
C ASP A 28 -3.40 0.85 -7.02
N LEU A 29 -4.57 1.42 -7.35
CA LEU A 29 -5.87 0.79 -7.07
C LEU A 29 -5.98 -0.59 -7.75
N PHE A 30 -5.68 -0.67 -9.05
CA PHE A 30 -5.71 -1.94 -9.78
C PHE A 30 -4.69 -2.95 -9.26
N ASN A 31 -3.48 -2.50 -8.90
CA ASN A 31 -2.46 -3.37 -8.29
C ASN A 31 -2.96 -3.97 -6.98
N ASN A 32 -3.56 -3.15 -6.10
CA ASN A 32 -4.11 -3.61 -4.83
C ASN A 32 -5.27 -4.61 -5.04
N MET A 33 -6.24 -4.28 -5.90
CA MET A 33 -7.36 -5.17 -6.23
C MET A 33 -6.88 -6.51 -6.81
N THR A 34 -5.86 -6.48 -7.66
CA THR A 34 -5.27 -7.68 -8.26
C THR A 34 -4.58 -8.54 -7.20
N ALA A 35 -3.82 -7.92 -6.28
CA ALA A 35 -3.19 -8.62 -5.17
C ALA A 35 -4.23 -9.29 -4.26
N GLN A 36 -5.31 -8.58 -3.92
CA GLN A 36 -6.42 -9.13 -3.12
C GLN A 36 -7.07 -10.34 -3.80
N LEU A 37 -7.29 -10.29 -5.13
CA LEU A 37 -7.85 -11.42 -5.87
C LEU A 37 -6.93 -12.65 -5.87
N ILE A 38 -5.63 -12.45 -6.08
CA ILE A 38 -4.63 -13.54 -6.08
C ILE A 38 -4.57 -14.21 -4.70
N TYR A 39 -4.67 -13.41 -3.63
CA TYR A 39 -4.65 -13.88 -2.26
C TYR A 39 -5.95 -14.60 -1.86
N ALA A 40 -7.09 -13.93 -1.97
CA ALA A 40 -8.37 -14.43 -1.47
C ALA A 40 -8.97 -15.55 -2.34
N ARG A 41 -8.63 -15.58 -3.64
CA ARG A 41 -9.14 -16.54 -4.64
C ARG A 41 -10.65 -16.80 -4.50
N PRO A 42 -11.49 -15.75 -4.50
CA PRO A 42 -12.92 -15.89 -4.24
C PRO A 42 -13.63 -16.62 -5.38
N ASP A 43 -14.65 -17.42 -5.06
CA ASP A 43 -15.49 -18.10 -6.05
C ASP A 43 -16.19 -17.12 -7.01
N LYS A 44 -16.47 -15.90 -6.54
CA LYS A 44 -17.17 -14.83 -7.27
C LYS A 44 -16.30 -13.57 -7.35
N PRO A 45 -15.27 -13.53 -8.20
CA PRO A 45 -14.29 -12.44 -8.24
C PRO A 45 -14.90 -11.08 -8.54
N LYS A 46 -15.92 -11.00 -9.40
CA LYS A 46 -16.61 -9.73 -9.69
C LYS A 46 -17.35 -9.17 -8.46
N ALA A 47 -18.05 -10.02 -7.72
CA ALA A 47 -18.78 -9.60 -6.52
C ALA A 47 -17.80 -9.11 -5.44
N PHE A 48 -16.72 -9.86 -5.23
CA PHE A 48 -15.63 -9.48 -4.33
C PHE A 48 -15.06 -8.09 -4.67
N LEU A 49 -14.71 -7.83 -5.94
CA LEU A 49 -14.17 -6.52 -6.35
C LEU A 49 -15.17 -5.38 -6.13
N ILE A 50 -16.47 -5.60 -6.36
CA ILE A 50 -17.52 -4.60 -6.11
C ILE A 50 -17.55 -4.26 -4.62
N GLU A 51 -17.58 -5.26 -3.75
CA GLU A 51 -17.58 -5.06 -2.29
C GLU A 51 -16.31 -4.31 -1.83
N THR A 52 -15.13 -4.68 -2.32
CA THR A 52 -13.87 -3.99 -2.04
C THR A 52 -13.93 -2.51 -2.44
N LEU A 53 -14.43 -2.20 -3.64
CA LEU A 53 -14.57 -0.81 -4.11
C LEU A 53 -15.61 -0.02 -3.31
N GLU A 54 -16.71 -0.64 -2.90
CA GLU A 54 -17.72 -0.01 -2.04
C GLU A 54 -17.17 0.30 -0.65
N GLN A 55 -16.40 -0.62 -0.07
CA GLN A 55 -15.69 -0.38 1.19
C GLN A 55 -14.69 0.76 1.05
N LEU A 56 -13.87 0.77 -0.02
CA LEU A 56 -12.92 1.85 -0.28
C LEU A 56 -13.61 3.22 -0.48
N LYS A 57 -14.79 3.24 -1.11
CA LYS A 57 -15.59 4.45 -1.27
C LYS A 57 -16.12 4.96 0.07
N LYS A 58 -16.53 4.07 0.97
CA LYS A 58 -16.97 4.40 2.34
C LYS A 58 -15.79 4.90 3.18
N SER A 59 -14.65 4.21 3.13
CA SER A 59 -13.45 4.55 3.89
C SER A 59 -12.89 5.93 3.51
N ARG A 60 -13.07 6.36 2.25
CA ARG A 60 -12.73 7.72 1.80
C ARG A 60 -13.48 8.81 2.57
N SER A 61 -14.73 8.56 2.96
CA SER A 61 -15.53 9.53 3.73
C SER A 61 -15.21 9.48 5.23
N THR A 62 -14.86 8.32 5.76
CA THR A 62 -14.59 8.11 7.19
C THR A 62 -13.11 8.23 7.56
N LYS A 63 -12.21 8.34 6.57
CA LYS A 63 -10.74 8.28 6.69
C LYS A 63 -10.22 7.09 7.51
N THR A 64 -10.97 5.99 7.56
CA THR A 64 -10.72 4.82 8.40
C THR A 64 -11.16 3.55 7.66
N GLN A 65 -10.56 2.40 7.97
CA GLN A 65 -10.89 1.09 7.37
C GLN A 65 -10.63 1.00 5.86
N TYR A 66 -9.44 1.39 5.41
CA TYR A 66 -9.04 1.12 4.03
C TYR A 66 -8.87 -0.38 3.82
N PRO A 67 -9.39 -0.96 2.72
CA PRO A 67 -9.13 -2.36 2.40
C PRO A 67 -7.64 -2.56 2.14
N CYS A 68 -6.95 -3.11 3.14
CA CYS A 68 -5.54 -3.45 3.09
C CYS A 68 -5.40 -4.97 2.97
N LEU A 69 -4.43 -5.42 2.19
CA LEU A 69 -4.08 -6.84 2.10
C LEU A 69 -3.54 -7.38 3.43
N PHE A 70 -2.80 -6.53 4.16
CA PHE A 70 -2.19 -6.88 5.42
C PHE A 70 -3.07 -6.43 6.58
N ASP A 71 -3.48 -7.38 7.41
CA ASP A 71 -4.05 -7.08 8.72
C ASP A 71 -2.96 -7.02 9.80
N GLU A 72 -3.36 -6.63 11.02
CA GLU A 72 -2.44 -6.56 12.16
C GLU A 72 -1.72 -7.89 12.43
N SER A 73 -2.39 -9.03 12.23
CA SER A 73 -1.79 -10.35 12.44
C SER A 73 -0.68 -10.64 11.43
N ASN A 74 -0.84 -10.21 10.18
CA ASN A 74 0.20 -10.32 9.16
C ASN A 74 1.41 -9.45 9.51
N ILE A 75 1.18 -8.21 9.97
CA ILE A 75 2.26 -7.29 10.38
C ILE A 75 3.02 -7.86 11.59
N ARG A 76 2.31 -8.39 12.60
CA ARG A 76 2.92 -9.08 13.75
C ARG A 76 3.76 -10.28 13.32
N SER A 77 3.29 -11.03 12.33
CA SER A 77 4.03 -12.18 11.77
C SER A 77 5.35 -11.76 11.12
N VAL A 78 5.35 -10.66 10.35
CA VAL A 78 6.58 -10.10 9.76
C VAL A 78 7.57 -9.69 10.84
N PHE A 79 7.12 -9.06 11.93
CA PHE A 79 8.01 -8.75 13.05
C PHE A 79 8.62 -10.01 13.68
N GLY A 80 7.80 -11.04 13.91
CA GLY A 80 8.27 -12.32 14.45
C GLY A 80 9.32 -13.01 13.56
N MET A 81 9.19 -12.89 12.23
CA MET A 81 10.20 -13.39 11.30
C MET A 81 11.54 -12.64 11.38
N LEU A 82 11.51 -11.35 11.75
CA LEU A 82 12.70 -10.51 11.89
C LEU A 82 13.34 -10.59 13.28
N ASP A 83 12.59 -11.08 14.27
CA ASP A 83 13.06 -11.42 15.62
C ASP A 83 12.88 -12.92 15.93
N PRO A 84 13.62 -13.81 15.26
CA PRO A 84 13.49 -15.25 15.44
C PRO A 84 13.86 -15.72 16.86
N THR A 85 14.61 -14.90 17.60
CA THR A 85 15.04 -15.18 18.97
C THR A 85 14.06 -14.69 20.03
N GLY A 86 13.02 -13.94 19.66
CA GLY A 86 12.05 -13.38 20.60
C GLY A 86 12.66 -12.37 21.58
N ARG A 87 13.69 -11.61 21.15
CA ARG A 87 14.37 -10.61 21.99
C ARG A 87 13.52 -9.36 22.24
N GLY A 88 12.44 -9.18 21.47
CA GLY A 88 11.47 -8.09 21.58
C GLY A 88 11.79 -6.86 20.73
N TYR A 89 12.79 -6.93 19.84
CA TYR A 89 13.19 -5.80 19.00
C TYR A 89 13.82 -6.21 17.66
N ILE A 90 13.74 -5.30 16.69
CA ILE A 90 14.43 -5.38 15.38
C ILE A 90 15.35 -4.17 15.20
N THR A 91 16.34 -4.29 14.31
CA THR A 91 17.22 -3.17 13.96
C THR A 91 16.53 -2.15 13.06
N LEU A 92 17.05 -0.93 12.99
CA LEU A 92 16.57 0.12 12.09
C LEU A 92 16.64 -0.32 10.62
N LYS A 93 17.67 -1.08 10.26
CA LYS A 93 17.79 -1.65 8.92
C LYS A 93 16.65 -2.64 8.63
N GLN A 94 16.41 -3.59 9.53
CA GLN A 94 15.32 -4.57 9.40
C GLN A 94 13.95 -3.88 9.31
N TYR A 95 13.71 -2.85 10.14
CA TYR A 95 12.50 -2.04 10.09
C TYR A 95 12.29 -1.40 8.71
N LYS A 96 13.29 -0.72 8.15
CA LYS A 96 13.17 -0.04 6.84
C LYS A 96 12.91 -1.04 5.72
N GLU A 97 13.62 -2.16 5.70
CA GLU A 97 13.43 -3.23 4.72
C GLU A 97 12.01 -3.84 4.82
N ALA A 98 11.52 -4.04 6.05
CA ALA A 98 10.17 -4.55 6.28
C ALA A 98 9.08 -3.57 5.84
N MET A 99 9.23 -2.26 6.12
CA MET A 99 8.28 -1.25 5.65
C MET A 99 8.17 -1.24 4.13
N ILE A 100 9.31 -1.29 3.43
CA ILE A 100 9.37 -1.37 1.97
C ILE A 100 8.68 -2.66 1.48
N THR A 101 8.96 -3.80 2.12
CA THR A 101 8.40 -5.10 1.75
C THR A 101 6.89 -5.16 1.95
N LEU A 102 6.38 -4.53 3.01
CA LEU A 102 4.95 -4.38 3.27
C LEU A 102 4.27 -3.41 2.28
N GLY A 103 5.04 -2.62 1.54
CA GLY A 103 4.52 -1.58 0.65
C GLY A 103 4.03 -0.34 1.40
N ALA A 104 4.48 -0.15 2.63
CA ALA A 104 4.18 1.05 3.42
C ALA A 104 4.82 2.29 2.75
N ARG A 105 4.08 3.41 2.71
CA ARG A 105 4.56 4.69 2.16
C ARG A 105 4.61 5.75 3.25
N ASP A 106 5.54 6.70 3.10
CA ASP A 106 5.72 7.85 4.01
C ASP A 106 5.74 7.47 5.51
N PHE A 107 6.41 6.35 5.83
CA PHE A 107 6.61 5.88 7.20
C PHE A 107 7.75 6.66 7.89
N GLU A 108 7.74 6.73 9.22
CA GLU A 108 8.79 7.42 9.97
C GLU A 108 10.15 6.74 9.77
N ALA A 109 11.14 7.47 9.25
CA ALA A 109 12.45 6.91 8.91
C ALA A 109 13.33 6.65 10.14
N ASN A 110 13.06 7.33 11.25
CA ASN A 110 13.77 7.16 12.52
C ASN A 110 12.75 7.06 13.67
N PRO A 111 12.03 5.92 13.79
CA PRO A 111 10.97 5.78 14.78
C PRO A 111 11.55 5.60 16.19
N MET A 112 10.70 5.60 17.20
CA MET A 112 11.11 5.35 18.60
C MET A 112 11.91 4.04 18.73
N GLY A 113 13.06 4.09 19.41
CA GLY A 113 13.98 2.95 19.54
C GLY A 113 15.07 2.91 18.47
N SER A 114 14.99 3.76 17.44
CA SER A 114 16.01 3.86 16.39
C SER A 114 17.36 4.35 16.92
N GLU A 115 17.35 5.19 17.96
CA GLU A 115 18.55 5.71 18.61
C GLU A 115 19.40 4.61 19.29
N ASN A 116 18.77 3.49 19.65
CA ASN A 116 19.42 2.34 20.28
C ASN A 116 19.47 1.12 19.35
N ASP A 117 19.07 1.27 18.08
CA ASP A 117 18.89 0.16 17.13
C ASP A 117 17.97 -0.96 17.63
N LYS A 118 16.95 -0.58 18.43
CA LYS A 118 16.01 -1.48 19.11
C LYS A 118 14.58 -1.00 18.93
N ILE A 119 14.01 -1.28 17.77
CA ILE A 119 12.61 -0.97 17.46
C ILE A 119 11.75 -2.13 17.94
N ASN A 120 10.85 -1.85 18.89
CA ASN A 120 9.95 -2.86 19.46
C ASN A 120 8.71 -3.10 18.58
N LEU A 121 7.93 -4.12 18.93
CA LEU A 121 6.74 -4.54 18.20
C LEU A 121 5.67 -3.43 18.11
N ASP A 122 5.45 -2.69 19.21
CA ASP A 122 4.41 -1.66 19.25
C ASP A 122 4.73 -0.49 18.33
N THR A 123 6.00 -0.04 18.31
CA THR A 123 6.47 0.96 17.35
C THR A 123 6.37 0.43 15.93
N PHE A 124 6.83 -0.79 15.67
CA PHE A 124 6.74 -1.40 14.35
C PHE A 124 5.30 -1.44 13.82
N LEU A 125 4.36 -1.92 14.64
CA LEU A 125 2.95 -2.02 14.29
C LEU A 125 2.34 -0.66 13.96
N ARG A 126 2.57 0.34 14.82
CA ARG A 126 2.05 1.69 14.62
C ARG A 126 2.52 2.28 13.29
N GLU A 127 3.82 2.25 13.04
CA GLU A 127 4.38 2.83 11.80
C GLU A 127 3.95 2.04 10.55
N ALA A 128 3.86 0.70 10.64
CA ALA A 128 3.38 -0.14 9.56
C ALA A 128 1.93 0.17 9.19
N ILE A 129 1.03 0.26 10.19
CA ILE A 129 -0.38 0.58 9.97
C ILE A 129 -0.52 1.95 9.31
N LEU A 130 0.15 2.98 9.87
CA LEU A 130 0.11 4.33 9.32
C LEU A 130 0.63 4.36 7.87
N GLY A 131 1.73 3.67 7.57
CA GLY A 131 2.30 3.64 6.23
C GLY A 131 1.46 2.86 5.23
N LEU A 132 0.80 1.78 5.67
CA LEU A 132 -0.12 0.99 4.85
C LEU A 132 -1.44 1.73 4.56
N GLU A 133 -1.95 2.50 5.53
CA GLU A 133 -3.12 3.36 5.33
C GLU A 133 -2.84 4.42 4.27
N LYS A 134 -1.67 5.09 4.32
CA LYS A 134 -1.24 6.05 3.29
C LYS A 134 -1.06 5.39 1.93
N ALA A 135 -0.49 4.18 1.90
CA ALA A 135 -0.34 3.43 0.66
C ALA A 135 -1.69 3.07 0.03
N SER A 136 -2.69 2.74 0.86
CA SER A 136 -4.04 2.32 0.47
C SER A 136 -4.97 3.49 0.16
N ALA A 137 -4.68 4.69 0.66
CA ALA A 137 -5.34 5.93 0.28
C ALA A 137 -4.90 6.32 -1.15
N THR A 138 -5.50 5.72 -2.17
CA THR A 138 -5.19 6.01 -3.59
C THR A 138 -5.90 7.28 -4.09
N PHE A 139 -6.13 8.29 -3.26
CA PHE A 139 -7.05 9.42 -3.56
C PHE A 139 -6.43 10.83 -3.49
N ASP A 140 -5.11 10.96 -3.52
CA ASP A 140 -4.47 12.28 -3.50
C ASP A 140 -4.65 13.08 -4.81
#